data_AF-A0A2H3IZ30-F1
#
_entry.id   AF-A0A2H3IZ30-F1
#
_cell.length_a   1.000
_cell.length_b   1.000
_cell.length_c   1.000
_cell.angle_alpha   90.00
_cell.angle_beta   90.00
_cell.angle_gamma   90.00
#
_symmetry.space_group_name_H-M   'P 1'
#
loop_
_entity.id
_entity.type
_entity.pdbx_description
1 polymer ?
#
loop_
_entity_poly.entity_id
_entity_poly.type
_entity_poly.pdbx_seq_one_letter_code
_entity_poly.pdbx_strand_id
1 'polypeptide(L)'
;MALEHMCQKVWAQAQSLWEDFGSHSSKYYYQLLVQSSCLCSNKRKVSQWNAFLSQEICRINAATTESTTGQLEEIHEAKAVAEHHLPIHILNDSRNTLGKLKGKRMGIECVLIATCKNLDMYNQPFQYVTSNRVKKFFENTLKLLVADIGLCMEAYLISGVQGAVDSHVQGVSELKKKTAEIILRKLNEVAKTKIKHMFYPNFNEMITAKYEVLQP
;
A
#
# COMPACT_ATOMS: atom_id res chain seq x y z
N MET A 1 7.54 46.03 -11.30
CA MET A 1 7.72 46.55 -9.93
C MET A 1 6.78 45.93 -8.89
N ALA A 2 5.46 46.19 -8.86
CA ALA A 2 4.60 45.66 -7.80
C ALA A 2 4.46 44.12 -7.78
N LEU A 3 4.38 43.50 -8.97
CA LEU A 3 4.27 42.04 -9.10
C LEU A 3 5.55 41.31 -8.67
N GLU A 4 6.71 41.83 -9.06
CA GLU A 4 8.02 41.26 -8.70
C GLU A 4 8.25 41.30 -7.19
N HIS A 5 7.86 42.39 -6.53
CA HIS A 5 7.92 42.52 -5.08
C HIS A 5 7.02 41.49 -4.35
N MET A 6 5.84 41.19 -4.90
CA MET A 6 4.95 40.16 -4.35
C MET A 6 5.54 38.74 -4.55
N CYS A 7 6.08 38.45 -5.73
CA CYS A 7 6.74 37.17 -6.00
C CYS A 7 7.95 36.94 -5.06
N GLN A 8 8.74 38.00 -4.79
CA GLN A 8 9.84 37.94 -3.83
C GLN A 8 9.38 37.66 -2.40
N LYS A 9 8.28 38.28 -1.96
CA LYS A 9 7.72 38.01 -0.62
C LYS A 9 7.22 36.58 -0.47
N VAL A 10 6.50 36.06 -1.48
CA VAL A 10 6.03 34.66 -1.47
C VAL A 10 7.20 33.68 -1.48
N TRP A 11 8.28 34.00 -2.21
CA TRP A 11 9.49 33.19 -2.21
C TRP A 11 10.20 33.17 -0.85
N ALA A 12 10.35 34.32 -0.19
CA ALA A 12 10.93 34.40 1.15
C ALA A 12 10.13 33.58 2.17
N GLN A 13 8.80 33.61 2.08
CA GLN A 13 7.93 32.84 2.96
C GLN A 13 8.00 31.33 2.68
N ALA A 14 8.13 30.92 1.41
CA ALA A 14 8.38 29.53 1.04
C ALA A 14 9.72 29.01 1.60
N GLN A 15 10.73 29.87 1.69
CA GLN A 15 12.04 29.54 2.22
C GLN A 15 12.01 29.35 3.75
N SER A 16 11.31 30.22 4.48
CA SER A 16 11.08 30.04 5.92
C SER A 16 10.35 28.73 6.23
N LEU A 17 9.31 28.37 5.44
CA LEU A 17 8.62 27.08 5.61
C LEU A 17 9.54 25.88 5.34
N TRP A 18 10.49 26.02 4.42
CA TRP A 18 11.47 24.97 4.20
C TRP A 18 12.43 24.82 5.37
N GLU A 19 12.89 25.92 5.95
CA GLU A 19 13.78 25.93 7.13
C GLU A 19 13.10 25.31 8.36
N ASP A 20 11.82 25.61 8.58
CA ASP A 20 11.06 25.13 9.74
C ASP A 20 10.69 23.63 9.62
N PHE A 21 10.32 23.17 8.43
CA PHE A 21 9.74 21.84 8.26
C PHE A 21 10.65 20.82 7.54
N GLY A 22 11.65 21.27 6.77
CA GLY A 22 12.72 20.44 6.16
C GLY A 22 12.32 19.32 5.19
N SER A 23 11.04 18.97 5.11
CA SER A 23 10.55 17.75 4.46
C SER A 23 10.54 17.80 2.92
N HIS A 24 10.44 19.01 2.35
CA HIS A 24 10.30 19.23 0.91
C HIS A 24 11.09 20.47 0.46
N SER A 25 11.44 20.58 -0.81
CA SER A 25 12.21 21.73 -1.33
C SER A 25 11.49 23.08 -1.18
N SER A 26 12.23 24.18 -1.07
CA SER A 26 11.67 25.55 -1.09
C SER A 26 10.80 25.82 -2.32
N LYS A 27 11.17 25.25 -3.48
CA LYS A 27 10.37 25.31 -4.73
C LYS A 27 9.00 24.65 -4.58
N TYR A 28 8.90 23.56 -3.81
CA TYR A 28 7.63 22.89 -3.53
C TYR A 28 6.70 23.77 -2.69
N TYR A 29 7.22 24.39 -1.61
CA TYR A 29 6.44 25.31 -0.80
C TYR A 29 6.02 26.57 -1.57
N TYR A 30 6.88 27.07 -2.46
CA TYR A 30 6.53 28.16 -3.35
C TYR A 30 5.36 27.79 -4.27
N GLN A 31 5.42 26.63 -4.91
CA GLN A 31 4.32 26.13 -5.74
C GLN A 31 3.03 25.96 -4.94
N LEU A 32 3.11 25.45 -3.71
CA LEU A 32 1.97 25.27 -2.81
C LEU A 32 1.32 26.60 -2.42
N LEU A 33 2.13 27.61 -2.07
CA LEU A 33 1.64 28.96 -1.72
C LEU A 33 0.96 29.65 -2.92
N VAL A 34 1.55 29.51 -4.11
CA VAL A 34 0.95 30.06 -5.34
C VAL A 34 -0.32 29.29 -5.72
N GLN A 35 -0.35 27.96 -5.56
CA GLN A 35 -1.48 27.12 -5.93
C GLN A 35 -2.68 27.26 -4.97
N SER A 36 -2.43 27.44 -3.68
CA SER A 36 -3.48 27.70 -2.68
C SER A 36 -4.16 29.05 -2.87
N SER A 37 -3.46 30.05 -3.43
CA SER A 37 -4.07 31.32 -3.83
C SER A 37 -5.07 31.18 -4.99
N CYS A 38 -4.91 30.14 -5.83
CA CYS A 38 -5.82 29.83 -6.94
C CYS A 38 -6.99 28.92 -6.54
N LEU A 39 -6.93 28.29 -5.36
CA LEU A 39 -8.05 27.51 -4.82
C LEU A 39 -8.98 28.44 -4.05
N CYS A 40 -9.93 29.05 -4.76
CA CYS A 40 -11.06 29.72 -4.13
C CYS A 40 -11.78 28.71 -3.20
N SER A 41 -11.51 28.80 -1.90
CA SER A 41 -12.23 28.06 -0.88
C SER A 41 -13.68 28.51 -0.90
N ASN A 42 -14.52 27.73 -1.59
CA ASN A 42 -15.96 27.86 -1.48
C ASN A 42 -16.33 27.52 -0.03
N LYS A 43 -16.50 28.55 0.80
CA LYS A 43 -17.10 28.42 2.13
C LYS A 43 -18.50 27.86 1.92
N ARG A 44 -18.70 26.58 2.26
CA ARG A 44 -20.01 25.93 2.17
C ARG A 44 -20.98 26.76 3.01
N LYS A 45 -22.07 27.24 2.41
CA LYS A 45 -23.13 27.93 3.14
C LYS A 45 -23.69 26.96 4.19
N VAL A 46 -23.71 27.38 5.45
CA VAL A 46 -24.30 26.60 6.54
C VAL A 46 -25.80 26.49 6.26
N SER A 47 -26.28 25.29 5.97
CA SER A 47 -27.71 25.03 5.84
C SER A 47 -28.36 25.03 7.23
N GLN A 48 -29.64 25.39 7.31
CA GLN A 48 -30.41 25.27 8.56
C GLN A 48 -30.36 23.84 9.13
N TRP A 49 -30.31 22.84 8.25
CA TRP A 49 -30.14 21.44 8.62
C TRP A 49 -28.78 21.15 9.29
N ASN A 50 -27.69 21.71 8.78
CA ASN A 50 -26.37 21.54 9.39
C ASN A 50 -26.26 22.26 10.74
N ALA A 51 -26.92 23.42 10.87
CA ALA A 51 -27.01 24.14 12.15
C ALA A 51 -27.82 23.34 13.18
N PHE A 52 -28.96 22.78 12.77
CA PHE A 52 -29.80 21.91 13.61
C PHE A 52 -29.03 20.66 14.07
N LEU A 53 -28.38 19.94 13.15
CA LEU A 53 -27.55 18.78 13.48
C LEU A 53 -26.43 19.13 14.46
N SER A 54 -25.76 20.28 14.26
CA SER A 54 -24.71 20.71 15.18
C SER A 54 -25.23 20.97 16.59
N GLN A 55 -26.41 21.58 16.72
CA GLN A 55 -27.03 21.84 18.03
C GLN A 55 -27.46 20.53 18.70
N GLU A 56 -28.02 19.60 17.94
CA GLU A 56 -28.48 18.32 18.48
C GLU A 56 -27.31 17.43 18.90
N ILE A 57 -26.22 17.42 18.13
CA ILE A 57 -24.96 16.75 18.52
C ILE A 57 -24.39 17.40 19.79
N CYS A 58 -24.38 18.74 19.88
CA CYS A 58 -23.94 19.41 21.11
C CYS A 58 -24.80 19.04 22.33
N ARG A 59 -26.12 18.89 22.17
CA ARG A 59 -27.02 18.46 23.25
C ARG A 59 -26.77 17.02 23.67
N ILE A 60 -26.66 16.10 22.72
CA ILE A 60 -26.36 14.68 22.99
C ILE A 60 -25.00 14.54 23.66
N ASN A 61 -23.99 15.27 23.17
CA ASN A 61 -22.66 15.26 23.77
C ASN A 61 -22.72 15.82 25.18
N ALA A 62 -23.34 16.99 25.41
CA ALA A 62 -23.47 17.59 26.74
C ALA A 62 -24.20 16.67 27.74
N ALA A 63 -25.23 15.94 27.31
CA ALA A 63 -25.94 14.95 28.13
C ALA A 63 -25.12 13.68 28.42
N THR A 64 -24.06 13.41 27.63
CA THR A 64 -23.17 12.25 27.78
C THR A 64 -21.90 12.59 28.58
N THR A 65 -21.53 13.87 28.68
CA THR A 65 -20.27 14.35 29.29
C THR A 65 -20.14 14.09 30.80
N GLU A 66 -21.23 13.83 31.53
CA GLU A 66 -21.17 13.63 32.99
C GLU A 66 -20.71 12.22 33.43
N SER A 67 -20.76 11.21 32.56
CA SER A 67 -20.40 9.83 32.92
C SER A 67 -19.23 9.23 32.12
N THR A 68 -18.85 9.81 30.97
CA THR A 68 -17.97 9.14 29.99
C THR A 68 -16.65 9.89 29.74
N THR A 69 -16.48 11.09 30.30
CA THR A 69 -15.29 11.94 30.10
C THR A 69 -14.00 11.27 30.59
N GLY A 70 -14.01 10.66 31.77
CA GLY A 70 -12.85 9.92 32.28
C GLY A 70 -12.46 8.72 31.41
N GLN A 71 -13.43 8.01 30.83
CA GLN A 71 -13.16 6.86 29.94
C GLN A 71 -12.62 7.31 28.57
N LEU A 72 -13.04 8.47 28.08
CA LEU A 72 -12.58 9.02 26.81
C LEU A 72 -11.15 9.56 26.89
N GLU A 73 -10.78 10.18 28.01
CA GLU A 73 -9.40 10.61 28.27
C GLU A 73 -8.45 9.41 28.40
N GLU A 74 -8.87 8.35 29.08
CA GLU A 74 -8.10 7.11 29.18
C GLU A 74 -7.92 6.41 27.81
N ILE A 75 -8.96 6.45 26.95
CA ILE A 75 -8.86 5.98 25.55
C ILE A 75 -7.95 6.89 24.70
N HIS A 76 -7.95 8.19 24.94
CA HIS A 76 -7.12 9.14 24.22
C HIS A 76 -5.63 8.99 24.58
N GLU A 77 -5.33 8.82 25.87
CA GLU A 77 -3.97 8.53 26.33
C GLU A 77 -3.50 7.15 25.87
N ALA A 78 -4.35 6.12 25.93
CA ALA A 78 -4.05 4.81 25.37
C ALA A 78 -3.82 4.84 23.85
N LYS A 79 -4.55 5.68 23.10
CA LYS A 79 -4.32 5.91 21.65
C LYS A 79 -3.07 6.71 21.34
N ALA A 80 -2.67 7.63 22.21
CA ALA A 80 -1.47 8.45 22.05
C ALA A 80 -0.18 7.65 22.33
N VAL A 81 -0.25 6.69 23.26
CA VAL A 81 0.87 5.83 23.66
C VAL A 81 0.92 4.52 22.85
N ALA A 82 -0.20 4.09 22.26
CA ALA A 82 -0.20 2.95 21.35
C ALA A 82 0.66 3.26 20.12
N GLU A 83 1.85 2.67 20.05
CA GLU A 83 2.56 2.44 18.80
C GLU A 83 1.53 2.00 17.77
N HIS A 84 1.35 2.81 16.72
CA HIS A 84 0.34 2.59 15.69
C HIS A 84 0.57 1.24 14.97
N HIS A 85 0.12 0.15 15.58
CA HIS A 85 -0.10 -1.15 14.94
C HIS A 85 -1.37 -1.09 14.08
N LEU A 86 -1.57 0.00 13.33
CA LEU A 86 -2.81 0.30 12.63
C LEU A 86 -2.73 0.10 11.09
N PRO A 87 -2.27 -1.05 10.56
CA PRO A 87 -2.65 -1.44 9.21
C PRO A 87 -4.18 -1.53 9.04
N ILE A 88 -4.92 -1.92 10.10
CA ILE A 88 -6.35 -2.29 10.00
C ILE A 88 -7.29 -1.07 9.91
N HIS A 89 -7.02 0.02 10.64
CA HIS A 89 -7.92 1.19 10.65
C HIS A 89 -7.85 1.98 9.34
N ILE A 90 -6.64 2.22 8.82
CA ILE A 90 -6.41 2.83 7.50
C ILE A 90 -7.05 1.98 6.40
N LEU A 91 -7.00 0.66 6.54
CA LEU A 91 -7.58 -0.32 5.62
C LEU A 91 -9.10 -0.32 5.65
N ASN A 92 -9.73 -0.28 6.82
CA ASN A 92 -11.19 -0.15 6.92
C ASN A 92 -11.67 1.19 6.38
N ASP A 93 -10.94 2.28 6.63
CA ASP A 93 -11.31 3.60 6.11
C ASP A 93 -11.17 3.69 4.58
N SER A 94 -10.08 3.13 4.04
CA SER A 94 -9.87 3.02 2.60
C SER A 94 -10.97 2.18 1.94
N ARG A 95 -11.30 1.00 2.51
CA ARG A 95 -12.39 0.13 2.02
C ARG A 95 -13.75 0.79 2.10
N ASN A 96 -14.04 1.56 3.16
CA ASN A 96 -15.28 2.28 3.31
C ASN A 96 -15.40 3.43 2.30
N THR A 97 -14.31 4.16 2.04
CA THR A 97 -14.27 5.24 1.05
C THR A 97 -14.41 4.72 -0.37
N LEU A 98 -13.68 3.66 -0.71
CA LEU A 98 -13.78 2.97 -2.00
C LEU A 98 -15.13 2.26 -2.18
N GLY A 99 -15.72 1.76 -1.07
CA GLY A 99 -17.07 1.20 -1.03
C GLY A 99 -18.13 2.24 -1.38
N LYS A 100 -17.98 3.48 -0.92
CA LYS A 100 -18.90 4.60 -1.25
C LYS A 100 -18.82 5.03 -2.72
N LEU A 101 -17.73 4.70 -3.42
CA LEU A 101 -17.60 4.88 -4.88
C LEU A 101 -18.38 3.82 -5.68
N LYS A 102 -18.70 2.68 -5.06
CA LYS A 102 -19.60 1.68 -5.64
C LYS A 102 -21.03 2.19 -5.55
N GLY A 103 -21.53 2.86 -6.58
CA GLY A 103 -22.96 3.15 -6.69
C GLY A 103 -23.37 4.47 -7.33
N LYS A 104 -22.43 5.35 -7.71
CA LYS A 104 -22.82 6.54 -8.48
C LYS A 104 -22.87 6.22 -9.98
N ARG A 105 -24.11 5.96 -10.42
CA ARG A 105 -24.55 5.86 -11.81
C ARG A 105 -24.07 7.06 -12.63
N MET A 106 -23.04 6.87 -13.43
CA MET A 106 -22.73 7.65 -14.62
C MET A 106 -22.46 6.61 -15.69
N GLY A 107 -22.94 6.75 -16.92
CA GLY A 107 -22.82 5.76 -18.01
C GLY A 107 -21.39 5.49 -18.51
N ILE A 108 -20.42 5.49 -17.59
CA ILE A 108 -18.99 5.31 -17.76
C ILE A 108 -18.63 3.96 -17.16
N GLU A 109 -18.07 3.08 -17.98
CA GLU A 109 -17.54 1.81 -17.51
C GLU A 109 -16.06 2.00 -17.13
N CYS A 110 -15.71 1.72 -15.87
CA CYS A 110 -14.36 1.80 -15.35
C CYS A 110 -13.92 0.55 -14.55
N VAL A 111 -12.61 0.42 -14.40
CA VAL A 111 -11.92 -0.47 -13.48
C VAL A 111 -11.14 0.41 -12.50
N LEU A 112 -11.28 0.14 -11.21
CA LEU A 112 -10.55 0.78 -10.14
C LEU A 112 -9.74 -0.28 -9.40
N ILE A 113 -8.42 -0.10 -9.37
CA ILE A 113 -7.48 -0.95 -8.66
C ILE A 113 -6.78 -0.05 -7.63
N ALA A 114 -6.79 -0.47 -6.38
CA ALA A 114 -6.08 0.19 -5.30
C ALA A 114 -5.17 -0.82 -4.60
N THR A 115 -3.87 -0.57 -4.66
CA THR A 115 -2.81 -1.42 -4.14
C THR A 115 -2.04 -0.68 -3.05
N CYS A 116 -1.56 -1.42 -2.04
CA CYS A 116 -0.73 -0.83 -0.99
C CYS A 116 0.73 -0.79 -1.45
N LYS A 117 1.47 0.24 -1.03
CA LYS A 117 2.90 0.38 -1.31
C LYS A 117 3.78 -0.30 -0.25
N ASN A 118 3.27 -0.41 0.98
CA ASN A 118 4.06 -0.83 2.13
C ASN A 118 3.88 -2.32 2.40
N LEU A 119 4.98 -3.03 2.62
CA LEU A 119 5.01 -4.47 2.91
C LEU A 119 4.33 -4.83 4.24
N ASP A 120 4.27 -3.87 5.17
CA ASP A 120 3.69 -4.04 6.51
C ASP A 120 2.15 -4.04 6.49
N MET A 121 1.55 -3.69 5.34
CA MET A 121 0.12 -3.73 5.13
C MET A 121 -0.25 -4.99 4.34
N TYR A 122 -0.49 -6.10 5.05
CA TYR A 122 -1.07 -7.31 4.46
C TYR A 122 -2.52 -7.05 4.01
N ASN A 123 -2.70 -6.57 2.79
CA ASN A 123 -4.02 -6.37 2.21
C ASN A 123 -4.03 -6.82 0.76
N GLN A 124 -5.00 -7.66 0.39
CA GLN A 124 -5.25 -7.96 -1.01
C GLN A 124 -5.64 -6.66 -1.75
N PRO A 125 -5.12 -6.42 -2.97
CA PRO A 125 -5.50 -5.27 -3.79
C PRO A 125 -7.01 -5.13 -3.88
N PHE A 126 -7.52 -3.94 -3.56
CA PHE A 126 -8.93 -3.66 -3.74
C PHE A 126 -9.20 -3.48 -5.23
N GLN A 127 -10.14 -4.27 -5.74
CA GLN A 127 -10.61 -4.15 -7.12
C GLN A 127 -12.10 -3.85 -7.15
N TYR A 128 -12.46 -2.92 -8.02
CA TYR A 128 -13.85 -2.64 -8.37
C TYR A 128 -13.97 -2.54 -9.88
N VAL A 129 -14.92 -3.29 -10.42
CA VAL A 129 -15.22 -3.29 -11.84
C VAL A 129 -16.70 -2.96 -11.99
N THR A 130 -16.98 -1.98 -12.83
CA THR A 130 -18.35 -1.50 -13.08
C THR A 130 -19.20 -2.48 -13.87
N SER A 131 -18.62 -3.19 -14.85
CA SER A 131 -19.34 -4.13 -15.70
C SER A 131 -18.50 -5.37 -16.06
N ASN A 132 -19.19 -6.49 -16.28
CA ASN A 132 -18.57 -7.72 -16.78
C ASN A 132 -17.96 -7.55 -18.18
N ARG A 133 -18.45 -6.58 -18.97
CA ARG A 133 -17.92 -6.28 -20.30
C ARG A 133 -16.49 -5.75 -20.20
N VAL A 134 -16.24 -4.85 -19.25
CA VAL A 134 -14.89 -4.36 -19.00
C VAL A 134 -14.00 -5.48 -18.47
N LYS A 135 -14.49 -6.31 -17.55
CA LYS A 135 -13.71 -7.47 -17.07
C LYS A 135 -13.25 -8.37 -18.23
N LYS A 136 -14.17 -8.73 -19.12
CA LYS A 136 -13.88 -9.53 -20.32
C LYS A 136 -12.95 -8.83 -21.30
N PHE A 137 -13.02 -7.49 -21.41
CA PHE A 137 -12.07 -6.74 -22.24
C PHE A 137 -10.63 -6.93 -21.75
N PHE A 138 -10.38 -6.81 -20.44
CA PHE A 138 -9.05 -7.04 -19.86
C PHE A 138 -8.60 -8.50 -20.03
N GLU A 139 -9.49 -9.47 -19.74
CA GLU A 139 -9.20 -10.90 -19.93
C GLU A 139 -8.86 -11.24 -21.39
N ASN A 140 -9.59 -10.67 -22.35
CA ASN A 140 -9.38 -10.98 -23.75
C ASN A 140 -8.15 -10.29 -24.35
N THR A 141 -7.89 -9.04 -23.93
CA THR A 141 -6.82 -8.18 -24.48
C THR A 141 -5.47 -8.49 -23.85
N LEU A 142 -5.43 -8.61 -22.52
CA LEU A 142 -4.18 -8.80 -21.77
C LEU A 142 -3.96 -10.26 -21.36
N LYS A 143 -4.95 -11.15 -21.56
CA LYS A 143 -4.90 -12.56 -21.11
C LYS A 143 -4.69 -12.70 -19.60
N LEU A 144 -5.10 -11.69 -18.84
CA LEU A 144 -4.95 -11.61 -17.39
C LEU A 144 -6.26 -11.19 -16.75
N LEU A 145 -6.53 -11.70 -15.55
CA LEU A 145 -7.64 -11.21 -14.74
C LEU A 145 -7.28 -9.82 -14.20
N VAL A 146 -8.30 -8.98 -13.99
CA VAL A 146 -8.12 -7.66 -13.34
C VAL A 146 -7.46 -7.80 -11.95
N ALA A 147 -7.69 -8.93 -11.27
CA ALA A 147 -7.06 -9.25 -10.00
C ALA A 147 -5.55 -9.45 -10.15
N ASP A 148 -5.12 -10.17 -11.19
CA ASP A 148 -3.71 -10.44 -11.47
C ASP A 148 -2.97 -9.15 -11.79
N ILE A 149 -3.63 -8.24 -12.53
CA ILE A 149 -3.10 -6.90 -12.80
C ILE A 149 -2.91 -6.12 -11.49
N GLY A 150 -3.85 -6.22 -10.55
CA GLY A 150 -3.71 -5.63 -9.22
C GLY A 150 -2.54 -6.20 -8.43
N LEU A 151 -2.32 -7.51 -8.47
CA LEU A 151 -1.17 -8.15 -7.83
C LEU A 151 0.16 -7.74 -8.48
N CYS A 152 0.24 -7.70 -9.82
CA CYS A 152 1.42 -7.21 -10.52
C CYS A 152 1.71 -5.75 -10.20
N MET A 153 0.67 -4.91 -10.10
CA MET A 153 0.81 -3.51 -9.74
C MET A 153 1.27 -3.35 -8.28
N GLU A 154 0.79 -4.16 -7.35
CA GLU A 154 1.28 -4.19 -5.96
C GLU A 154 2.75 -4.62 -5.89
N ALA A 155 3.10 -5.72 -6.55
CA ALA A 155 4.48 -6.19 -6.61
C ALA A 155 5.41 -5.16 -7.25
N TYR A 156 4.93 -4.42 -8.25
CA TYR A 156 5.64 -3.28 -8.83
C TYR A 156 5.86 -2.14 -7.82
N LEU A 157 4.83 -1.77 -7.05
CA LEU A 157 4.94 -0.67 -6.10
C LEU A 157 5.86 -0.99 -4.92
N ILE A 158 5.95 -2.27 -4.55
CA ILE A 158 6.80 -2.77 -3.46
C ILE A 158 8.25 -2.94 -3.95
N SER A 159 8.45 -3.56 -5.11
CA SER A 159 9.78 -4.05 -5.55
C SER A 159 10.22 -3.53 -6.93
N GLY A 160 9.50 -2.56 -7.51
CA GLY A 160 9.81 -1.98 -8.82
C GLY A 160 9.55 -2.93 -9.99
N VAL A 161 10.17 -2.65 -11.15
CA VAL A 161 10.04 -3.46 -12.38
C VAL A 161 10.33 -4.94 -12.10
N GLN A 162 11.31 -5.22 -11.23
CA GLN A 162 11.68 -6.57 -10.85
C GLN A 162 10.52 -7.33 -10.18
N GLY A 163 9.77 -6.69 -9.29
CA GLY A 163 8.58 -7.31 -8.65
C GLY A 163 7.42 -7.57 -9.61
N ALA A 164 7.28 -6.76 -10.68
CA ALA A 164 6.25 -6.98 -11.69
C ALA A 164 6.59 -8.09 -12.70
N VAL A 165 7.88 -8.27 -12.97
CA VAL A 165 8.41 -9.23 -13.96
C VAL A 165 8.70 -10.58 -13.31
N ASP A 166 9.09 -10.60 -12.04
CA ASP A 166 9.29 -11.82 -11.27
C ASP A 166 7.93 -12.46 -11.00
N SER A 167 7.44 -13.23 -11.97
CA SER A 167 6.42 -14.22 -11.70
C SER A 167 6.93 -15.03 -10.52
N HIS A 168 6.15 -15.11 -9.43
CA HIS A 168 6.52 -15.84 -8.22
C HIS A 168 7.11 -17.24 -8.52
N VAL A 169 6.68 -17.85 -9.64
CA VAL A 169 7.19 -19.08 -10.24
C VAL A 169 8.68 -19.01 -10.63
N GLN A 170 9.14 -17.93 -11.26
CA GLN A 170 10.56 -17.72 -11.61
C GLN A 170 11.42 -17.54 -10.36
N GLY A 171 10.99 -16.74 -9.39
CA GLY A 171 11.71 -16.58 -8.12
C GLY A 171 11.83 -17.91 -7.34
N VAL A 172 10.76 -18.69 -7.28
CA VAL A 172 10.78 -20.04 -6.67
C VAL A 172 11.67 -21.01 -7.47
N SER A 173 11.65 -20.95 -8.80
CA SER A 173 12.50 -21.78 -9.65
C SER A 173 13.99 -21.46 -9.46
N GLU A 174 14.33 -20.18 -9.39
CA GLU A 174 15.70 -19.70 -9.22
C GLU A 174 16.24 -19.98 -7.82
N LEU A 175 15.40 -19.84 -6.79
CA LEU A 175 15.74 -20.23 -5.43
C LEU A 175 15.93 -21.74 -5.31
N LYS A 176 15.05 -22.55 -5.90
CA LYS A 176 15.21 -24.01 -5.98
C LYS A 176 16.51 -24.40 -6.67
N LYS A 177 16.88 -23.71 -7.76
CA LYS A 177 18.14 -23.93 -8.47
C LYS A 177 19.36 -23.61 -7.60
N LYS A 178 19.39 -22.45 -6.94
CA LYS A 178 20.47 -22.06 -6.02
C LYS A 178 20.62 -23.05 -4.86
N THR A 179 19.51 -23.47 -4.25
CA THR A 179 19.54 -24.48 -3.18
C THR A 179 20.04 -25.82 -3.69
N ALA A 180 19.60 -26.27 -4.87
CA ALA A 180 20.07 -27.50 -5.48
C ALA A 180 21.58 -27.47 -5.77
N GLU A 181 22.10 -26.36 -6.29
CA GLU A 181 23.53 -26.16 -6.55
C GLU A 181 24.36 -26.24 -5.25
N ILE A 182 23.89 -25.61 -4.18
CA ILE A 182 24.57 -25.66 -2.87
C ILE A 182 24.61 -27.08 -2.32
N ILE A 183 23.49 -27.81 -2.40
CA ILE A 183 23.41 -29.19 -1.92
C ILE A 183 24.31 -30.10 -2.76
N LEU A 184 24.26 -29.99 -4.10
CA LEU A 184 25.09 -30.78 -5.00
C LEU A 184 26.58 -30.53 -4.76
N ARG A 185 26.97 -29.26 -4.52
CA ARG A 185 28.36 -28.91 -4.17
C ARG A 185 28.79 -29.59 -2.89
N LYS A 186 28.02 -29.45 -1.80
CA LYS A 186 28.33 -30.09 -0.52
C LYS A 186 28.35 -31.62 -0.60
N LEU A 187 27.44 -32.21 -1.38
CA LEU A 187 27.44 -33.65 -1.62
C LEU A 187 28.70 -34.11 -2.35
N ASN A 188 29.18 -33.35 -3.35
CA ASN A 188 30.42 -33.65 -4.05
C ASN A 188 31.67 -33.46 -3.18
N GLU A 189 31.62 -32.59 -2.16
CA GLU A 189 32.72 -32.44 -1.18
C GLU A 189 32.84 -33.65 -0.25
N VAL A 190 31.72 -34.27 0.12
CA VAL A 190 31.67 -35.42 1.04
C VAL A 190 31.74 -36.76 0.32
N ALA A 191 31.16 -36.86 -0.88
CA ALA A 191 31.14 -38.10 -1.64
C ALA A 191 32.50 -38.42 -2.24
N LYS A 192 32.90 -39.70 -2.18
CA LYS A 192 34.14 -40.20 -2.80
C LYS A 192 34.13 -40.13 -4.33
N THR A 193 32.95 -39.92 -4.94
CA THR A 193 32.76 -39.90 -6.39
C THR A 193 31.88 -38.72 -6.81
N LYS A 194 32.10 -38.23 -8.03
CA LYS A 194 31.43 -37.03 -8.54
C LYS A 194 29.96 -37.31 -8.89
N ILE A 195 29.05 -36.69 -8.15
CA ILE A 195 27.60 -36.78 -8.34
C ILE A 195 27.16 -35.75 -9.39
N LYS A 196 26.68 -36.23 -10.54
CA LYS A 196 26.28 -35.40 -11.68
C LYS A 196 24.87 -34.80 -11.57
N HIS A 197 23.95 -35.49 -10.91
CA HIS A 197 22.54 -35.08 -10.82
C HIS A 197 21.94 -35.54 -9.49
N MET A 198 21.06 -34.71 -8.92
CA MET A 198 20.42 -34.97 -7.63
C MET A 198 19.00 -35.51 -7.83
N PHE A 199 18.72 -36.70 -7.27
CA PHE A 199 17.41 -37.35 -7.37
C PHE A 199 16.62 -37.12 -6.07
N TYR A 200 15.56 -36.31 -6.13
CA TYR A 200 14.80 -35.88 -4.95
C TYR A 200 13.78 -36.89 -4.40
N PRO A 201 12.99 -37.61 -5.21
CA PRO A 201 11.91 -38.46 -4.69
C PRO A 201 12.38 -39.55 -3.72
N ASN A 202 13.57 -40.12 -3.97
CA ASN A 202 14.19 -41.17 -3.15
C ASN A 202 15.63 -40.80 -2.77
N PHE A 203 15.85 -39.56 -2.32
CA PHE A 203 17.18 -39.00 -2.05
C PHE A 203 18.01 -39.89 -1.10
N ASN A 204 17.38 -40.43 -0.05
CA ASN A 204 18.06 -41.26 0.94
C ASN A 204 18.67 -42.55 0.35
N GLU A 205 17.95 -43.21 -0.54
CA GLU A 205 18.39 -44.47 -1.14
C GLU A 205 19.33 -44.23 -2.34
N MET A 206 18.97 -43.27 -3.21
CA MET A 206 19.65 -43.05 -4.49
C MET A 206 20.88 -42.15 -4.40
N ILE A 207 21.00 -41.35 -3.34
CA ILE A 207 22.13 -40.47 -3.10
C ILE A 207 22.88 -40.90 -1.84
N THR A 208 22.21 -40.88 -0.69
CA THR A 208 22.91 -41.02 0.60
C THR A 208 23.45 -42.43 0.83
N ALA A 209 22.65 -43.48 0.54
CA ALA A 209 23.07 -44.87 0.63
C ALA A 209 24.00 -45.29 -0.52
N LYS A 210 23.68 -44.87 -1.76
CA LYS A 210 24.46 -45.24 -2.95
C LYS A 210 25.88 -44.67 -2.97
N TYR A 211 26.05 -43.44 -2.49
CA TYR A 211 27.37 -42.78 -2.46
C TYR A 211 28.01 -42.82 -1.07
N GLU A 212 27.47 -43.62 -0.14
CA GLU A 212 27.99 -43.80 1.23
C GLU A 212 28.23 -42.46 1.95
N VAL A 213 27.37 -41.46 1.73
CA VAL A 213 27.53 -40.11 2.31
C VAL A 213 27.26 -40.13 3.82
N LEU A 214 26.71 -41.23 4.35
CA LEU A 214 26.52 -41.49 5.77
C LEU A 214 27.36 -42.69 6.20
N GLN A 215 28.42 -42.45 6.97
CA GLN A 215 28.88 -43.30 8.08
C GLN A 215 29.73 -42.49 9.07
N PRO A 216 29.72 -42.89 10.35
CA PRO A 216 28.87 -42.41 11.45
C PRO A 216 29.15 -40.96 11.90
#